data_AF-A0AAW9KR62-F1
#
_entry.id   AF-A0AAW9KR62-F1
#
_cell.length_a   1.000
_cell.length_b   1.000
_cell.length_c   1.000
_cell.angle_alpha   90.00
_cell.angle_beta   90.00
_cell.angle_gamma   90.00
#
_symmetry.space_group_name_H-M   'P 1'
#
loop_
_entity.id
_entity.type
_entity.pdbx_description
1 polymer ?
#
loop_
_entity_poly.entity_id
_entity_poly.type
_entity_poly.pdbx_seq_one_letter_code
_entity_poly.pdbx_strand_id
1 'polypeptide(L)'
;MGPARPTLDSSDSSPTASPPDERVVDQLRASAERIRERQLETALSRHDRCGGVREDQQRVVDALSHALVTAVLQAPTDALADADEPTRRRATVLFELDE
;
A
#
# COMPACT_ATOMS: atom_id res chain seq x y z
N MET A 1 47.16 14.24 -35.05
CA MET A 1 46.64 14.99 -33.88
C MET A 1 45.16 15.25 -34.15
N GLY A 2 44.29 14.36 -33.68
CA GLY A 2 42.84 14.48 -33.88
C GLY A 2 42.17 14.88 -32.57
N PRO A 3 41.20 15.82 -32.54
CA PRO A 3 40.53 16.16 -31.30
C PRO A 3 39.46 15.10 -30.97
N ALA A 4 39.57 14.56 -29.77
CA ALA A 4 38.56 13.73 -29.14
C ALA A 4 37.26 14.53 -28.95
N ARG A 5 36.12 13.95 -29.33
CA ARG A 5 34.80 14.42 -28.91
C ARG A 5 34.39 13.65 -27.66
N PRO A 6 34.22 14.30 -26.49
CA PRO A 6 33.41 13.76 -25.43
C PRO A 6 31.99 14.29 -25.63
N THR A 7 31.06 13.46 -26.06
CA THR A 7 29.63 13.75 -25.84
C THR A 7 29.20 12.89 -24.68
N LEU A 8 29.07 13.57 -23.55
CA LEU A 8 28.55 13.09 -22.29
C LEU A 8 27.27 12.29 -22.52
N ASP A 9 27.29 11.08 -21.96
CA ASP A 9 26.11 10.29 -21.65
C ASP A 9 25.25 11.10 -20.68
N SER A 10 24.26 11.81 -21.21
CA SER A 10 23.19 12.38 -20.42
C SER A 10 22.25 11.24 -20.03
N SER A 11 22.67 10.50 -19.00
CA SER A 11 21.75 9.73 -18.15
C SER A 11 20.75 10.72 -17.55
N ASP A 12 19.67 10.97 -18.30
CA ASP A 12 18.46 11.62 -17.82
C ASP A 12 17.75 10.64 -16.88
N SER A 13 18.35 10.42 -15.71
CA SER A 13 17.69 9.80 -14.56
C SER A 13 16.77 10.84 -13.92
N SER A 14 15.74 11.22 -14.67
CA SER A 14 14.54 11.80 -14.09
C SER A 14 14.01 10.80 -13.04
N PRO A 15 13.58 11.25 -11.85
CA PRO A 15 13.00 10.36 -10.86
C PRO A 15 11.74 9.77 -11.50
N THR A 16 11.81 8.52 -11.94
CA THR A 16 10.66 7.81 -12.49
C THR A 16 9.61 7.78 -11.39
N ALA A 17 8.60 8.63 -11.52
CA ALA A 17 7.40 8.55 -10.73
C ALA A 17 6.97 7.09 -10.73
N SER A 18 6.80 6.50 -9.53
CA SER A 18 6.24 5.15 -9.39
C SER A 18 5.06 5.01 -10.35
N PRO A 19 5.00 3.92 -11.12
CA PRO A 19 3.96 3.73 -12.10
C PRO A 19 2.59 3.88 -11.41
N PRO A 20 1.59 4.41 -12.12
CA PRO A 20 0.33 4.86 -11.52
C PRO A 20 -0.45 3.77 -10.78
N ASP A 21 -0.15 2.50 -11.05
CA ASP A 21 -0.64 1.32 -10.33
C ASP A 21 0.00 1.15 -8.94
N GLU A 22 1.30 1.39 -8.77
CA GLU A 22 1.97 1.37 -7.45
C GLU A 22 1.34 2.37 -6.48
N ARG A 23 0.98 3.57 -6.98
CA ARG A 23 0.33 4.60 -6.15
C ARG A 23 -1.03 4.16 -5.63
N VAL A 24 -1.82 3.49 -6.48
CA VAL A 24 -3.13 2.93 -6.09
C VAL A 24 -2.94 1.84 -5.04
N VAL A 25 -1.96 0.96 -5.23
CA VAL A 25 -1.63 -0.08 -4.25
C VAL A 25 -1.23 0.53 -2.90
N ASP A 26 -0.42 1.58 -2.92
CA ASP A 26 -0.01 2.27 -1.70
C ASP A 26 -1.20 2.96 -1.01
N GLN A 27 -2.10 3.60 -1.76
CA GLN A 27 -3.31 4.20 -1.21
C GLN A 27 -4.26 3.16 -0.60
N LEU A 28 -4.41 2.00 -1.25
CA LEU A 28 -5.19 0.87 -0.74
C LEU A 28 -4.59 0.34 0.57
N ARG A 29 -3.27 0.15 0.62
CA ARG A 29 -2.54 -0.27 1.83
C ARG A 29 -2.71 0.75 2.95
N ALA A 30 -2.50 2.04 2.67
CA ALA A 30 -2.64 3.09 3.66
C ALA A 30 -4.07 3.20 4.20
N SER A 31 -5.08 3.04 3.35
CA SER A 31 -6.48 3.04 3.76
C SER A 31 -6.84 1.82 4.60
N ALA A 32 -6.36 0.63 4.21
CA ALA A 32 -6.57 -0.58 4.98
C ALA A 32 -5.89 -0.51 6.36
N GLU A 33 -4.69 0.08 6.44
CA GLU A 33 -3.97 0.27 7.71
C GLU A 33 -4.71 1.22 8.65
N ARG A 34 -5.20 2.37 8.15
CA ARG A 34 -6.04 3.29 8.94
C ARG A 34 -7.30 2.60 9.49
N ILE A 35 -7.93 1.74 8.69
CA ILE A 35 -9.10 0.97 9.12
C ILE A 35 -8.69 -0.04 10.20
N ARG A 36 -7.61 -0.78 9.98
CA ARG A 36 -7.07 -1.78 10.91
C ARG A 36 -6.79 -1.15 12.27
N GLU A 37 -6.04 -0.05 12.32
CA GLU A 37 -5.70 0.66 13.55
C GLU A 37 -6.97 1.04 14.32
N ARG A 38 -7.92 1.72 13.67
CA ARG A 38 -9.20 2.13 14.30
C ARG A 38 -9.98 0.92 14.84
N GLN A 39 -10.05 -0.18 14.10
CA GLN A 39 -10.78 -1.37 14.54
C GLN A 39 -10.05 -2.09 15.68
N LEU A 40 -8.72 -2.14 15.64
CA LEU A 40 -7.90 -2.72 16.70
C LEU A 40 -8.06 -1.93 18.01
N GLU A 41 -7.96 -0.61 17.97
CA GLU A 41 -8.23 0.26 19.11
C GLU A 41 -9.65 0.07 19.66
N THR A 42 -10.64 -0.04 18.77
CA THR A 42 -12.04 -0.29 19.16
C THR A 42 -12.20 -1.65 19.84
N ALA A 43 -11.52 -2.69 19.33
CA ALA A 43 -11.57 -4.03 19.91
C ALA A 43 -10.91 -4.08 21.29
N LEU A 44 -9.72 -3.47 21.42
CA LEU A 44 -8.98 -3.43 22.69
C LEU A 44 -9.71 -2.61 23.76
N SER A 45 -10.23 -1.44 23.40
CA SER A 45 -11.00 -0.58 24.33
C SER A 45 -12.30 -1.23 24.81
N ARG A 46 -12.90 -2.15 24.04
CA ARG A 46 -14.04 -2.96 24.49
C ARG A 46 -13.61 -4.01 25.51
N HIS A 47 -12.45 -4.62 25.34
CA HIS A 47 -11.93 -5.62 26.27
C HIS A 47 -11.40 -5.04 27.58
N ASP A 48 -10.91 -3.79 27.58
CA ASP A 48 -10.57 -3.09 28.83
C ASP A 48 -11.75 -3.01 29.79
N ARG A 49 -12.99 -2.97 29.27
CA ARG A 49 -14.22 -3.00 30.08
C ARG A 49 -14.54 -4.37 30.68
N CYS A 50 -13.89 -5.43 30.20
CA CYS A 50 -14.12 -6.82 30.60
C CYS A 50 -12.98 -7.44 31.41
N GLY A 51 -12.07 -6.61 31.96
CA GLY A 51 -10.92 -7.08 32.74
C GLY A 51 -9.57 -6.93 32.05
N GLY A 52 -9.52 -6.29 30.88
CA GLY A 52 -8.28 -5.99 30.16
C GLY A 52 -7.79 -7.12 29.26
N VAL A 53 -6.91 -6.78 28.34
CA VAL A 53 -6.17 -7.72 27.49
C VAL A 53 -4.72 -7.73 27.95
N ARG A 54 -4.15 -8.91 28.20
CA ARG A 54 -2.73 -9.03 28.55
C ARG A 54 -1.87 -8.69 27.33
N GLU A 55 -0.63 -8.23 27.56
CA GLU A 55 0.29 -7.83 26.48
C GLU A 55 0.57 -8.94 25.45
N ASP A 56 0.58 -10.20 25.87
CA ASP A 56 0.73 -11.35 24.96
C ASP A 56 -0.48 -11.51 24.03
N GLN A 57 -1.69 -11.34 24.56
CA GLN A 57 -2.93 -11.38 23.80
C GLN A 57 -3.05 -10.18 22.85
N GLN A 58 -2.65 -8.98 23.29
CA GLN A 58 -2.64 -7.78 22.44
C GLN A 58 -1.74 -8.00 21.21
N ARG A 59 -0.53 -8.54 21.40
CA ARG A 59 0.39 -8.88 20.30
C ARG A 59 -0.20 -9.90 19.33
N VAL A 60 -0.93 -10.90 19.83
CA VAL A 60 -1.59 -11.89 18.96
C VAL A 60 -2.70 -11.24 18.13
N VAL A 61 -3.52 -10.38 18.73
CA VAL A 61 -4.60 -9.68 18.02
C VAL A 61 -4.05 -8.69 17.00
N ASP A 62 -2.96 -7.99 17.33
CA ASP A 62 -2.24 -7.09 16.43
C ASP A 62 -1.66 -7.84 15.21
N ALA A 63 -0.98 -8.97 15.44
CA ALA A 63 -0.44 -9.80 14.37
C ALA A 63 -1.55 -10.39 13.48
N LEU A 64 -2.66 -10.83 14.10
CA LEU A 64 -3.81 -11.35 13.38
C LEU A 64 -4.46 -10.27 12.50
N SER A 65 -4.66 -9.07 13.05
CA SER A 65 -5.27 -7.97 12.29
C SER A 65 -4.40 -7.55 11.11
N HIS A 66 -3.08 -7.58 11.26
CA HIS A 66 -2.15 -7.32 10.17
C HIS A 66 -2.24 -8.41 9.08
N ALA A 67 -2.21 -9.68 9.47
CA ALA A 67 -2.33 -10.80 8.52
C ALA A 67 -3.65 -10.77 7.73
N LEU A 68 -4.75 -10.35 8.38
CA LEU A 68 -6.04 -10.17 7.72
C LEU A 68 -6.00 -9.06 6.66
N VAL A 69 -5.41 -7.91 6.96
CA VAL A 69 -5.23 -6.83 5.97
C VAL A 69 -4.40 -7.31 4.80
N THR A 70 -3.28 -8.00 5.04
CA THR A 70 -2.45 -8.55 3.98
C THR A 70 -3.27 -9.50 3.09
N ALA A 71 -3.98 -10.45 3.68
CA ALA A 71 -4.76 -11.44 2.93
C ALA A 71 -5.89 -10.78 2.12
N VAL A 72 -6.56 -9.77 2.66
CA VAL A 72 -7.63 -9.03 1.96
C VAL A 72 -7.07 -8.23 0.78
N LEU A 73 -5.88 -7.67 0.91
CA LEU A 73 -5.28 -6.85 -0.14
C LEU A 73 -4.59 -7.67 -1.25
N GLN A 74 -4.20 -8.91 -1.00
CA GLN A 74 -3.52 -9.74 -2.01
C GLN A 74 -4.30 -9.82 -3.33
N ALA A 75 -5.55 -10.28 -3.27
CA ALA A 75 -6.36 -10.45 -4.48
C ALA A 75 -6.52 -9.15 -5.32
N PRO A 76 -6.90 -7.99 -4.75
CA PRO A 76 -7.00 -6.76 -5.53
C PRO A 76 -5.64 -6.24 -6.03
N THR A 77 -4.54 -6.41 -5.28
CA THR A 77 -3.22 -6.00 -5.77
C THR A 77 -2.73 -6.87 -6.92
N ASP A 78 -2.96 -8.18 -6.85
CA ASP A 78 -2.58 -9.13 -7.90
C ASP A 78 -3.42 -8.85 -9.17
N ALA A 79 -4.73 -8.66 -9.01
CA ALA A 79 -5.62 -8.32 -10.13
C ALA A 79 -5.24 -7.00 -10.82
N LEU A 80 -4.75 -6.01 -10.07
CA LEU A 80 -4.27 -4.75 -10.65
C LEU A 80 -2.94 -4.96 -11.39
N ALA A 81 -2.02 -5.75 -10.84
CA ALA A 81 -0.73 -6.05 -11.46
C ALA A 81 -0.89 -6.84 -12.78
N ASP A 82 -1.85 -7.76 -12.83
CA ASP A 82 -2.14 -8.59 -14.01
C ASP A 82 -2.98 -7.88 -15.07
N ALA A 83 -3.54 -6.70 -14.77
CA ALA A 83 -4.42 -5.98 -15.68
C ALA A 83 -3.67 -5.33 -16.86
N ASP A 84 -4.35 -5.25 -18.01
CA ASP A 84 -3.83 -4.53 -19.17
C ASP A 84 -3.72 -3.01 -18.90
N GLU A 85 -2.83 -2.34 -19.62
CA GLU A 85 -2.56 -0.91 -19.44
C GLU A 85 -3.83 -0.02 -19.46
N PRO A 86 -4.79 -0.21 -20.37
CA PRO A 86 -6.04 0.54 -20.34
C PRO A 86 -6.87 0.32 -19.07
N THR A 87 -6.91 -0.90 -18.54
CA THR A 87 -7.66 -1.21 -17.31
C THR A 87 -6.95 -0.65 -16.09
N ARG A 88 -5.62 -0.80 -15.98
CA ARG A 88 -4.83 -0.20 -14.90
C ARG A 88 -5.03 1.32 -14.83
N ARG A 89 -4.95 2.01 -15.98
CA ARG A 89 -5.18 3.46 -16.05
C ARG A 89 -6.58 3.87 -15.58
N ARG A 90 -7.62 3.12 -15.95
CA ARG A 90 -9.00 3.39 -15.49
C ARG A 90 -9.13 3.17 -13.98
N ALA A 91 -8.53 2.11 -13.46
CA ALA A 91 -8.53 1.84 -12.02
C ALA A 91 -7.88 3.01 -11.26
N THR A 92 -6.73 3.52 -11.70
CA THR A 92 -6.09 4.71 -11.10
C THR A 92 -7.02 5.90 -11.06
N VAL A 93 -7.69 6.24 -12.16
CA VAL A 93 -8.63 7.37 -12.19
C VAL A 93 -9.79 7.17 -11.21
N LEU A 94 -10.33 5.94 -11.08
CA LEU A 94 -11.40 5.67 -10.12
C LEU A 94 -10.95 5.87 -8.68
N PHE A 95 -9.74 5.43 -8.32
CA PHE A 95 -9.19 5.61 -6.98
C PHE A 95 -8.75 7.06 -6.68
N GLU A 96 -8.38 7.83 -7.69
CA GLU A 96 -8.08 9.27 -7.56
C GLU A 96 -9.33 10.15 -7.39
N LEU A 97 -10.51 9.67 -7.80
CA LEU A 97 -11.77 10.41 -7.71
C LEU A 97 -12.49 10.26 -6.35
N ASP A 98 -12.03 9.34 -5.48
CA ASP A 98 -12.63 9.08 -4.16
C ASP A 98 -12.01 9.92 -3.01
N GLU A 99 -11.17 10.92 -3.34
CA GLU A 99 -10.65 11.96 -2.42
C GLU A 99 -11.50 13.24 -2.46
#